data_AF-A0A3A9A019-F1
#
_entry.id   AF-A0A3A9A019-F1
#
_cell.length_a   1.000
_cell.length_b   1.000
_cell.length_c   1.000
_cell.angle_alpha   90.00
_cell.angle_beta   90.00
_cell.angle_gamma   90.00
#
_symmetry.space_group_name_H-M   'P 1'
#
loop_
_entity.id
_entity.type
_entity.pdbx_description
1 polymer ?
#
loop_
_entity_poly.entity_id
_entity_poly.type
_entity_poly.pdbx_seq_one_letter_code
_entity_poly.pdbx_strand_id
1 'polypeptide(L)'
;MKNILKDCLHYNSIVFLVCRMMLLALCLGLSVCIFADGMPIVRAEMETPAEPDPVQEDAAAGEGTEEPPADELVIVIDPGHGGEEEGGMYDSFIEKDMTLITAKAMKEELEKYENVTVYLTREEDRKISLEGRVAFAKGVYADFLFCLHYNLSKDHNTLFGAECWVSAFGRRYSEGYAFADIEMAALEELGLYSRGIKTRLGKQGEDYYGIIRHSREQELTCVLIEHCHMDHENDRPFCEGREQWETFGRLDATSVAKYFRLHSDSLGVDYSDYPVLDIPIPSDVMRPDTTEPDICMIEVTDQEMETGDVTVELSAVDYDSGMLYYDYSYDGGNTFFPRLAWGDKTQDTITFTMNVPPHIIPQIVVRGYNGYDLYTESNLVSLPSMDYKTEEEIAAELAEQEKIAAAARAAAEEEAKQNAVALENQSAKHRELPEKEEETEKEPTITYFLTVCLVCVLLVVSLALSMALILRSGKRGKHRKRRRRRRRKP
;
A
#
# COMPACT_ATOMS: atom_id res chain seq x y z
N MET A 1 18.08 -7.02 64.05
CA MET A 1 17.83 -7.39 62.63
C MET A 1 16.92 -8.61 62.40
N LYS A 2 16.67 -9.52 63.36
CA LYS A 2 15.73 -10.65 63.16
C LYS A 2 14.24 -10.37 63.50
N ASN A 3 13.93 -9.24 64.14
CA ASN A 3 12.54 -8.88 64.48
C ASN A 3 11.86 -7.94 63.47
N ILE A 4 12.62 -7.17 62.67
CA ILE A 4 12.06 -6.29 61.63
C ILE A 4 11.63 -7.10 60.38
N LEU A 5 12.21 -8.27 60.15
CA LEU A 5 11.87 -9.12 59.00
C LEU A 5 10.57 -9.92 59.19
N LYS A 6 10.11 -10.12 60.44
CA LYS A 6 8.87 -10.87 60.73
C LYS A 6 7.62 -10.00 60.53
N ASP A 7 7.73 -8.70 60.76
CA ASP A 7 6.59 -7.78 60.64
C ASP A 7 6.29 -7.42 59.17
N CYS A 8 7.30 -7.36 58.29
CA CYS A 8 7.08 -7.17 56.84
C CYS A 8 6.43 -8.38 56.15
N LEU A 9 6.67 -9.60 56.63
CA LEU A 9 6.05 -10.83 56.07
C LEU A 9 4.59 -11.02 56.53
N HIS A 10 4.20 -10.48 57.70
CA HIS A 10 2.80 -10.47 58.15
C HIS A 10 1.94 -9.43 57.41
N TYR A 11 2.52 -8.29 57.04
CA TYR A 11 1.80 -7.22 56.34
C TYR A 11 1.39 -7.63 54.91
N ASN A 12 2.25 -8.37 54.19
CA ASN A 12 1.93 -8.84 52.84
C ASN A 12 0.86 -9.95 52.80
N SER A 13 0.76 -10.80 53.82
CA SER A 13 -0.29 -11.83 53.88
C SER A 13 -1.67 -11.27 54.22
N ILE A 14 -1.76 -10.17 54.99
CA ILE A 14 -3.05 -9.54 55.34
C ILE A 14 -3.59 -8.73 54.15
N VAL A 15 -2.73 -8.04 53.40
CA VAL A 15 -3.13 -7.30 52.19
C VAL A 15 -3.61 -8.24 51.07
N PHE A 16 -2.95 -9.39 50.88
CA PHE A 16 -3.41 -10.40 49.92
C PHE A 16 -4.73 -11.08 50.32
N LEU A 17 -4.99 -11.25 51.63
CA LEU A 17 -6.24 -11.85 52.13
C LEU A 17 -7.42 -10.89 52.01
N VAL A 18 -7.22 -9.59 52.27
CA VAL A 18 -8.25 -8.55 52.11
C VAL A 18 -8.59 -8.30 50.63
N CYS A 19 -7.60 -8.32 49.73
CA CYS A 19 -7.85 -8.26 48.28
C CYS A 19 -8.59 -9.50 47.75
N ARG A 20 -8.32 -10.71 48.26
CA ARG A 20 -9.07 -11.92 47.90
C ARG A 20 -10.51 -11.93 48.42
N MET A 21 -10.76 -11.34 49.59
CA MET A 21 -12.12 -11.21 50.14
C MET A 21 -12.95 -10.14 49.43
N MET A 22 -12.33 -9.06 48.94
CA MET A 22 -13.03 -8.08 48.09
C MET A 22 -13.36 -8.61 46.70
N LEU A 23 -12.53 -9.50 46.14
CA LEU A 23 -12.82 -10.14 44.84
C LEU A 23 -13.95 -11.18 44.92
N LEU A 24 -14.10 -11.89 46.04
CA LEU A 24 -15.20 -12.84 46.26
C LEU A 24 -16.54 -12.15 46.63
N ALA A 25 -16.51 -10.95 47.20
CA ALA A 25 -17.71 -10.18 47.51
C ALA A 25 -18.33 -9.51 46.26
N LEU A 26 -17.56 -9.29 45.20
CA LEU A 26 -18.07 -8.80 43.91
C LEU A 26 -18.72 -9.91 43.05
N CYS A 27 -18.43 -11.19 43.35
CA CYS A 27 -18.93 -12.33 42.57
C CYS A 27 -20.19 -13.01 43.14
N LEU A 28 -20.74 -12.55 44.28
CA LEU A 28 -21.92 -13.18 44.91
C LEU A 28 -23.11 -12.26 45.18
N GLY A 29 -23.09 -11.03 44.66
CA GLY A 29 -24.16 -10.05 44.88
C GLY A 29 -24.75 -9.51 43.60
N LEU A 30 -25.52 -10.33 42.86
CA LEU A 30 -26.70 -9.91 42.09
C LEU A 30 -27.32 -11.13 41.40
N SER A 31 -28.22 -11.79 42.12
CA SER A 31 -29.31 -12.58 41.53
C SER A 31 -30.62 -12.10 42.16
N VAL A 32 -31.66 -12.10 41.32
CA VAL A 32 -33.09 -11.88 41.57
C VAL A 32 -33.66 -10.51 41.14
N CYS A 33 -34.03 -10.49 39.84
CA CYS A 33 -35.32 -10.12 39.24
C CYS A 33 -35.83 -8.67 39.39
N ILE A 34 -36.20 -7.96 38.31
CA ILE A 34 -37.43 -8.13 37.51
C ILE A 34 -37.33 -7.37 36.16
N PHE A 35 -37.71 -8.08 35.08
CA PHE A 35 -38.32 -7.69 33.77
C PHE A 35 -37.98 -6.36 33.06
N ALA A 36 -37.43 -6.44 31.83
CA ALA A 36 -38.11 -6.27 30.53
C ALA A 36 -37.11 -5.91 29.40
N ASP A 37 -37.41 -6.41 28.20
CA ASP A 37 -36.85 -6.11 26.87
C ASP A 37 -35.49 -6.71 26.49
N GLY A 38 -35.56 -7.62 25.51
CA GLY A 38 -34.44 -8.38 24.97
C GLY A 38 -33.78 -7.70 23.77
N MET A 39 -32.47 -7.94 23.63
CA MET A 39 -31.75 -7.90 22.36
C MET A 39 -30.79 -9.10 22.31
N PRO A 40 -30.78 -9.88 21.21
CA PRO A 40 -29.99 -11.09 21.11
C PRO A 40 -28.56 -10.84 20.63
N ILE A 41 -27.70 -11.77 21.06
CA ILE A 41 -26.30 -11.96 20.71
C ILE A 41 -26.24 -12.61 19.32
N VAL A 42 -25.51 -12.01 18.38
CA VAL A 42 -25.21 -12.60 17.06
C VAL A 42 -24.17 -13.71 17.24
N ARG A 43 -24.65 -14.96 17.23
CA ARG A 43 -23.85 -16.15 16.90
C ARG A 43 -24.03 -16.40 15.41
N ALA A 44 -22.94 -16.52 14.66
CA ALA A 44 -22.97 -17.06 13.31
C ALA A 44 -23.29 -18.57 13.40
N GLU A 45 -24.56 -18.92 13.22
CA GLU A 45 -24.98 -20.29 12.94
C GLU A 45 -24.91 -20.51 11.42
N MET A 46 -24.27 -21.60 11.01
CA MET A 46 -24.38 -22.14 9.66
C MET A 46 -25.84 -22.55 9.43
N GLU A 47 -26.57 -21.81 8.63
CA GLU A 47 -27.89 -22.23 8.17
C GLU A 47 -27.75 -23.34 7.10
N THR A 48 -28.33 -24.48 7.42
CA THR A 48 -28.76 -25.49 6.44
C THR A 48 -29.84 -24.92 5.52
N PRO A 49 -29.93 -25.36 4.25
CA PRO A 49 -30.73 -24.68 3.23
C PRO A 49 -32.22 -24.68 3.57
N ALA A 50 -32.82 -23.50 3.62
CA ALA A 50 -34.28 -23.34 3.60
C ALA A 50 -34.84 -23.71 2.22
N GLU A 51 -36.01 -24.33 2.19
CA GLU A 51 -36.75 -24.62 0.94
C GLU A 51 -37.07 -23.32 0.19
N PRO A 52 -37.08 -23.34 -1.16
CA PRO A 52 -37.27 -22.13 -1.94
C PRO A 52 -38.71 -21.62 -1.84
N ASP A 53 -38.86 -20.37 -1.42
CA ASP A 53 -40.07 -19.59 -1.62
C ASP A 53 -40.37 -19.41 -3.12
N PRO A 54 -41.65 -19.27 -3.51
CA PRO A 54 -42.05 -19.35 -4.90
C PRO A 54 -41.46 -18.20 -5.73
N VAL A 55 -40.79 -18.58 -6.82
CA VAL A 55 -40.26 -17.70 -7.86
C VAL A 55 -41.37 -16.72 -8.28
N GLN A 56 -41.17 -15.43 -7.99
CA GLN A 56 -41.85 -14.39 -8.73
C GLN A 56 -41.23 -14.38 -10.13
N GLU A 57 -42.05 -14.79 -11.09
CA GLU A 57 -41.75 -14.77 -12.52
C GLU A 57 -41.57 -13.30 -12.93
N ASP A 58 -40.33 -12.83 -12.96
CA ASP A 58 -39.98 -11.52 -13.50
C ASP A 58 -40.25 -11.52 -15.01
N ALA A 59 -41.42 -11.00 -15.36
CA ALA A 59 -41.84 -10.68 -16.70
C ALA A 59 -40.99 -9.52 -17.25
N ALA A 60 -39.84 -9.86 -17.82
CA ALA A 60 -39.15 -9.08 -18.84
C ALA A 60 -38.45 -10.01 -19.85
N ALA A 61 -39.14 -11.07 -20.26
CA ALA A 61 -38.83 -11.68 -21.55
C ALA A 61 -39.15 -10.63 -22.61
N GLY A 62 -38.14 -10.17 -23.37
CA GLY A 62 -38.29 -9.17 -24.42
C GLY A 62 -39.41 -9.58 -25.38
N GLU A 63 -40.56 -8.91 -25.27
CA GLU A 63 -41.64 -9.05 -26.25
C GLU A 63 -41.22 -8.35 -27.54
N GLY A 64 -40.82 -9.15 -28.54
CA GLY A 64 -40.97 -8.80 -29.97
C GLY A 64 -39.96 -7.84 -30.58
N THR A 65 -38.66 -7.99 -30.29
CA THR A 65 -37.64 -7.41 -31.17
C THR A 65 -37.56 -8.23 -32.46
N GLU A 66 -37.78 -7.58 -33.62
CA GLU A 66 -37.45 -8.19 -34.92
C GLU A 66 -35.98 -8.62 -34.93
N GLU A 67 -35.68 -9.76 -35.57
CA GLU A 67 -34.29 -10.24 -35.70
C GLU A 67 -33.45 -9.15 -36.39
N PRO A 68 -32.28 -8.78 -35.83
CA PRO A 68 -31.45 -7.72 -36.38
C PRO A 68 -30.98 -8.07 -37.80
N PRO A 69 -30.69 -7.08 -38.66
CA PRO A 69 -30.02 -7.31 -39.94
C PRO A 69 -28.73 -8.11 -39.76
N ALA A 70 -28.43 -9.03 -40.69
CA ALA A 70 -27.31 -9.95 -40.57
C ALA A 70 -25.91 -9.31 -40.47
N ASP A 71 -25.80 -8.02 -40.83
CA ASP A 71 -24.55 -7.25 -40.79
C ASP A 71 -24.46 -6.33 -39.55
N GLU A 72 -25.46 -6.36 -38.65
CA GLU A 72 -25.48 -5.57 -37.41
C GLU A 72 -24.91 -6.38 -36.24
N LEU A 73 -23.96 -5.77 -35.51
CA LEU A 73 -23.41 -6.33 -34.29
C LEU A 73 -24.27 -5.91 -33.09
N VAL A 74 -24.74 -6.88 -32.31
CA VAL A 74 -25.51 -6.63 -31.09
C VAL A 74 -24.67 -6.90 -29.85
N ILE A 75 -24.39 -5.84 -29.10
CA ILE A 75 -23.65 -5.89 -27.84
C ILE A 75 -24.61 -5.71 -26.67
N VAL A 76 -24.48 -6.55 -25.65
CA VAL A 76 -25.15 -6.33 -24.35
C VAL A 76 -24.11 -6.03 -23.29
N ILE A 77 -24.38 -5.00 -22.50
CA ILE A 77 -23.56 -4.61 -21.35
C ILE A 77 -24.39 -4.88 -20.10
N ASP A 78 -23.80 -5.62 -19.17
CA ASP A 78 -24.38 -5.96 -17.89
C ASP A 78 -23.67 -5.18 -16.79
N PRO A 79 -24.22 -4.04 -16.32
CA PRO A 79 -23.74 -3.43 -15.09
C PRO A 79 -24.06 -4.35 -13.91
N GLY A 80 -23.03 -4.91 -13.30
CA GLY A 80 -23.12 -5.84 -12.17
C GLY A 80 -24.01 -5.34 -11.04
N HIS A 81 -24.61 -6.26 -10.29
CA HIS A 81 -25.48 -5.98 -9.13
C HIS A 81 -26.74 -5.17 -9.48
N GLY A 82 -27.34 -4.48 -8.50
CA GLY A 82 -28.51 -3.61 -8.67
C GLY A 82 -29.65 -3.90 -7.69
N GLY A 83 -30.46 -2.88 -7.40
CA GLY A 83 -31.51 -2.91 -6.39
C GLY A 83 -30.92 -3.13 -5.00
N GLU A 84 -31.37 -4.18 -4.32
CA GLU A 84 -30.86 -4.58 -3.00
C GLU A 84 -29.48 -5.26 -3.04
N GLU A 85 -29.01 -5.68 -4.23
CA GLU A 85 -27.64 -6.16 -4.39
C GLU A 85 -26.74 -4.94 -4.62
N GLU A 86 -26.05 -4.49 -3.58
CA GLU A 86 -25.17 -3.31 -3.62
C GLU A 86 -23.82 -3.62 -4.26
N GLY A 87 -23.38 -4.88 -4.16
CA GLY A 87 -22.02 -5.29 -4.47
C GLY A 87 -21.04 -4.89 -3.38
N GLY A 88 -19.81 -4.59 -3.77
CA GLY A 88 -18.79 -4.01 -2.90
C GLY A 88 -19.17 -2.64 -2.37
N MET A 89 -18.88 -2.41 -1.10
CA MET A 89 -19.04 -1.11 -0.44
C MET A 89 -17.76 -0.75 0.29
N TYR A 90 -17.20 0.41 -0.03
CA TYR A 90 -16.02 0.94 0.65
C TYR A 90 -16.04 2.47 0.60
N ASP A 91 -15.83 3.12 1.75
CA ASP A 91 -15.99 4.57 1.91
C ASP A 91 -17.35 5.07 1.35
N SER A 92 -17.31 5.85 0.26
CA SER A 92 -18.49 6.38 -0.44
C SER A 92 -18.82 5.63 -1.72
N PHE A 93 -18.07 4.58 -2.04
CA PHE A 93 -18.26 3.77 -3.24
C PHE A 93 -19.29 2.66 -2.98
N ILE A 94 -20.23 2.54 -3.91
CA ILE A 94 -21.19 1.44 -3.96
C ILE A 94 -21.10 0.87 -5.37
N GLU A 95 -20.69 -0.38 -5.49
CA GLU A 95 -20.33 -1.00 -6.76
C GLU A 95 -21.43 -0.89 -7.81
N LYS A 96 -22.70 -1.18 -7.44
CA LYS A 96 -23.84 -1.10 -8.37
C LYS A 96 -24.00 0.26 -9.05
N ASP A 97 -23.59 1.35 -8.40
CA ASP A 97 -23.69 2.71 -8.94
C ASP A 97 -22.53 2.99 -9.89
N MET A 98 -21.33 2.54 -9.52
CA MET A 98 -20.13 2.63 -10.36
C MET A 98 -20.33 1.86 -11.66
N THR A 99 -20.78 0.60 -11.58
CA THR A 99 -21.00 -0.26 -12.74
C THR A 99 -22.07 0.31 -13.67
N LEU A 100 -23.14 0.90 -13.13
CA LEU A 100 -24.18 1.55 -13.95
C LEU A 100 -23.65 2.76 -14.70
N ILE A 101 -22.81 3.57 -14.07
CA ILE A 101 -22.20 4.75 -14.70
C ILE A 101 -21.22 4.32 -15.79
N THR A 102 -20.34 3.36 -15.50
CA THR A 102 -19.42 2.77 -16.48
C THR A 102 -20.17 2.19 -17.68
N ALA A 103 -21.21 1.39 -17.46
CA ALA A 103 -22.00 0.79 -18.53
C ALA A 103 -22.69 1.83 -19.42
N LYS A 104 -23.20 2.92 -18.84
CA LYS A 104 -23.82 4.01 -19.61
C LYS A 104 -22.81 4.74 -20.49
N ALA A 105 -21.60 5.00 -19.98
CA ALA A 105 -20.52 5.60 -20.77
C ALA A 105 -20.04 4.65 -21.88
N MET A 106 -19.93 3.36 -21.60
CA MET A 106 -19.59 2.33 -22.59
C MET A 106 -20.64 2.26 -23.71
N LYS A 107 -21.93 2.26 -23.36
CA LYS A 107 -23.03 2.30 -24.33
C LYS A 107 -22.98 3.54 -25.20
N GLU A 108 -22.87 4.73 -24.60
CA GLU A 108 -22.81 6.00 -25.35
C GLU A 108 -21.64 6.01 -26.34
N GLU A 109 -20.49 5.47 -25.95
CA GLU A 109 -19.31 5.42 -26.82
C GLU A 109 -19.46 4.39 -27.95
N LEU A 110 -19.97 3.18 -27.65
CA LEU A 110 -20.17 2.13 -28.65
C LEU A 110 -21.23 2.50 -29.71
N GLU A 111 -22.27 3.24 -29.33
CA GLU A 111 -23.31 3.73 -30.26
C GLU A 111 -22.78 4.73 -31.31
N LYS A 112 -21.52 5.17 -31.20
CA LYS A 112 -20.85 6.02 -32.20
C LYS A 112 -20.20 5.22 -33.32
N TYR A 113 -20.11 3.89 -33.20
CA TYR A 113 -19.53 3.01 -34.22
C TYR A 113 -20.59 2.54 -35.22
N GLU A 114 -20.16 2.29 -36.45
CA GLU A 114 -21.07 1.88 -37.52
C GLU A 114 -21.56 0.44 -37.32
N ASN A 115 -22.84 0.18 -37.61
CA ASN A 115 -23.50 -1.13 -37.52
C ASN A 115 -23.44 -1.78 -36.13
N VAL A 116 -23.53 -0.99 -35.06
CA VAL A 116 -23.59 -1.49 -33.68
C VAL A 116 -24.91 -1.10 -33.03
N THR A 117 -25.59 -2.09 -32.44
CA THR A 117 -26.67 -1.86 -31.49
C THR A 117 -26.24 -2.32 -30.10
N VAL A 118 -26.50 -1.48 -29.09
CA VAL A 118 -26.07 -1.72 -27.71
C VAL A 118 -27.26 -1.75 -26.77
N TYR A 119 -27.35 -2.75 -25.90
CA TYR A 119 -28.35 -2.82 -24.84
C TYR A 119 -27.70 -2.90 -23.46
N LEU A 120 -28.39 -2.37 -22.44
CA LEU A 120 -28.05 -2.61 -21.04
C LEU A 120 -29.03 -3.62 -20.44
N THR A 121 -28.55 -4.55 -19.61
CA THR A 121 -29.46 -5.44 -18.84
C THR A 121 -30.35 -4.61 -17.90
N ARG A 122 -29.80 -3.54 -17.31
CA ARG A 122 -30.52 -2.51 -16.55
C ARG A 122 -30.04 -1.10 -16.91
N GLU A 123 -30.99 -0.18 -17.07
CA GLU A 123 -30.73 1.25 -17.26
C GLU A 123 -30.91 2.07 -15.97
N GLU A 124 -31.49 1.47 -14.94
CA GLU A 124 -31.78 2.05 -13.63
C GLU A 124 -31.31 1.11 -12.51
N ASP A 125 -31.38 1.59 -11.27
CA ASP A 125 -31.06 0.78 -10.10
C ASP A 125 -32.18 -0.23 -9.80
N ARG A 126 -32.07 -1.43 -10.38
CA ARG A 126 -32.99 -2.55 -10.17
C ARG A 126 -32.22 -3.86 -10.13
N LYS A 127 -32.73 -4.80 -9.33
CA LYS A 127 -32.21 -6.16 -9.28
C LYS A 127 -32.65 -6.93 -10.54
N ILE A 128 -31.73 -7.69 -11.12
CA ILE A 128 -32.00 -8.67 -12.17
C ILE A 128 -31.21 -9.94 -11.84
N SER A 129 -31.87 -11.09 -11.86
CA SER A 129 -31.21 -12.40 -11.66
C SER A 129 -30.18 -12.67 -12.76
N LEU A 130 -29.18 -13.51 -12.47
CA LEU A 130 -28.14 -13.85 -13.44
C LEU A 130 -28.75 -14.51 -14.69
N GLU A 131 -29.71 -15.42 -14.50
CA GLU A 131 -30.46 -16.04 -15.58
C GLU A 131 -31.30 -15.02 -16.37
N GLY A 132 -31.91 -14.05 -15.70
CA GLY A 132 -32.67 -12.97 -16.33
C GLY A 132 -31.81 -12.07 -17.21
N ARG A 133 -30.59 -11.74 -16.76
CA ARG A 133 -29.59 -10.99 -17.55
C ARG A 133 -29.24 -11.71 -18.84
N VAL A 134 -28.95 -13.01 -18.77
CA VAL A 134 -28.63 -13.84 -19.95
C VAL A 134 -29.84 -14.05 -20.85
N ALA A 135 -31.03 -14.28 -20.27
CA ALA A 135 -32.27 -14.44 -21.03
C ALA A 135 -32.61 -13.16 -21.82
N PHE A 136 -32.43 -11.98 -21.21
CA PHE A 136 -32.55 -10.70 -21.89
C PHE A 136 -31.55 -10.60 -23.05
N ALA A 137 -30.27 -10.87 -22.81
CA ALA A 137 -29.24 -10.78 -23.84
C ALA A 137 -29.54 -11.72 -25.04
N LYS A 138 -30.04 -12.92 -24.76
CA LYS A 138 -30.50 -13.84 -25.80
C LYS A 138 -31.74 -13.37 -26.54
N GLY A 139 -32.70 -12.77 -25.84
CA GLY A 139 -33.92 -12.26 -26.43
C GLY A 139 -33.68 -11.15 -27.46
N VAL A 140 -32.60 -10.38 -27.27
CA VAL A 140 -32.17 -9.31 -28.19
C VAL A 140 -31.11 -9.77 -29.20
N TYR A 141 -30.83 -11.07 -29.31
CA TYR A 141 -29.84 -11.65 -30.23
C TYR A 141 -28.41 -11.14 -30.04
N ALA A 142 -27.98 -10.95 -28.79
CA ALA A 142 -26.61 -10.51 -28.50
C ALA A 142 -25.54 -11.43 -29.07
N ASP A 143 -24.54 -10.84 -29.72
CA ASP A 143 -23.31 -11.51 -30.16
C ASP A 143 -22.32 -11.69 -28.99
N PHE A 144 -22.34 -10.74 -28.05
CA PHE A 144 -21.42 -10.72 -26.90
C PHE A 144 -22.04 -10.01 -25.69
N LEU A 145 -21.73 -10.52 -24.50
CA LEU A 145 -22.12 -9.94 -23.22
C LEU A 145 -20.89 -9.46 -22.43
N PHE A 146 -20.83 -8.19 -22.06
CA PHE A 146 -19.78 -7.63 -21.21
C PHE A 146 -20.35 -7.36 -19.82
N CYS A 147 -19.84 -8.03 -18.80
CA CYS A 147 -20.28 -7.88 -17.41
C CYS A 147 -19.28 -7.01 -16.65
N LEU A 148 -19.72 -5.87 -16.12
CA LEU A 148 -18.85 -4.84 -15.54
C LEU A 148 -18.93 -4.88 -14.02
N HIS A 149 -17.77 -4.95 -13.37
CA HIS A 149 -17.61 -5.04 -11.92
C HIS A 149 -16.40 -4.24 -11.41
N TYR A 150 -16.34 -4.06 -10.08
CA TYR A 150 -15.17 -3.53 -9.38
C TYR A 150 -14.84 -4.45 -8.20
N ASN A 151 -13.57 -4.75 -8.04
CA ASN A 151 -13.09 -5.66 -7.04
C ASN A 151 -13.13 -5.02 -5.63
N LEU A 152 -13.24 -5.88 -4.62
CA LEU A 152 -13.12 -5.52 -3.20
C LEU A 152 -12.36 -6.63 -2.45
N SER A 153 -11.28 -6.26 -1.78
CA SER A 153 -10.50 -7.20 -0.98
C SER A 153 -11.26 -7.61 0.28
N LYS A 154 -11.24 -8.90 0.64
CA LYS A 154 -11.89 -9.39 1.87
C LYS A 154 -11.38 -8.71 3.14
N ASP A 155 -10.05 -8.52 3.23
CA ASP A 155 -9.40 -7.94 4.41
C ASP A 155 -9.08 -6.44 4.23
N HIS A 156 -9.58 -5.81 3.15
CA HIS A 156 -9.30 -4.43 2.70
C HIS A 156 -7.83 -4.07 2.50
N ASN A 157 -7.53 -3.21 1.53
CA ASN A 157 -6.16 -2.74 1.23
C ASN A 157 -5.11 -3.87 1.10
N THR A 158 -5.49 -5.02 0.53
CA THR A 158 -4.58 -6.17 0.35
C THR A 158 -4.32 -6.54 -1.11
N LEU A 159 -5.29 -6.32 -2.00
CA LEU A 159 -5.17 -6.58 -3.43
C LEU A 159 -5.38 -5.29 -4.23
N PHE A 160 -4.75 -5.19 -5.40
CA PHE A 160 -4.89 -4.06 -6.31
C PHE A 160 -4.62 -4.46 -7.76
N GLY A 161 -5.19 -3.74 -8.70
CA GLY A 161 -5.14 -4.02 -10.11
C GLY A 161 -6.43 -4.55 -10.69
N ALA A 162 -6.43 -4.71 -12.01
CA ALA A 162 -7.55 -5.11 -12.84
C ALA A 162 -7.44 -6.57 -13.31
N GLU A 163 -8.55 -7.24 -13.54
CA GLU A 163 -8.57 -8.59 -14.13
C GLU A 163 -9.82 -8.83 -14.98
N CYS A 164 -9.69 -9.73 -15.94
CA CYS A 164 -10.82 -10.24 -16.71
C CYS A 164 -11.05 -11.72 -16.38
N TRP A 165 -12.31 -12.09 -16.21
CA TRP A 165 -12.74 -13.47 -16.03
C TRP A 165 -13.45 -13.96 -17.28
N VAL A 166 -13.04 -15.13 -17.77
CA VAL A 166 -13.56 -15.75 -18.98
C VAL A 166 -14.03 -17.19 -18.69
N SER A 167 -14.88 -17.74 -19.56
CA SER A 167 -15.27 -19.15 -19.46
C SER A 167 -14.06 -20.04 -19.60
N ALA A 168 -13.98 -21.13 -18.84
CA ALA A 168 -12.92 -22.14 -18.95
C ALA A 168 -13.10 -23.10 -20.15
N PHE A 169 -14.15 -22.93 -20.96
CA PHE A 169 -14.63 -23.96 -21.89
C PHE A 169 -14.65 -23.51 -23.34
N GLY A 170 -13.97 -24.29 -24.19
CA GLY A 170 -14.15 -24.32 -25.63
C GLY A 170 -14.10 -22.95 -26.29
N ARG A 171 -15.02 -22.71 -27.22
CA ARG A 171 -15.08 -21.46 -28.00
C ARG A 171 -15.22 -20.22 -27.12
N ARG A 172 -15.92 -20.31 -25.99
CA ARG A 172 -16.17 -19.17 -25.09
C ARG A 172 -14.91 -18.74 -24.34
N TYR A 173 -14.02 -19.69 -24.03
CA TYR A 173 -12.67 -19.37 -23.56
C TYR A 173 -11.90 -18.60 -24.64
N SER A 174 -11.84 -19.13 -25.86
CA SER A 174 -11.06 -18.54 -26.96
C SER A 174 -11.51 -17.11 -27.29
N GLU A 175 -12.80 -16.90 -27.50
CA GLU A 175 -13.37 -15.58 -27.81
C GLU A 175 -13.24 -14.60 -26.63
N GLY A 176 -13.53 -15.07 -25.40
CA GLY A 176 -13.39 -14.24 -24.20
C GLY A 176 -11.95 -13.82 -23.94
N TYR A 177 -10.98 -14.74 -24.09
CA TYR A 177 -9.56 -14.46 -23.91
C TYR A 177 -9.04 -13.48 -24.95
N ALA A 178 -9.42 -13.63 -26.22
CA ALA A 178 -9.00 -12.75 -27.30
C ALA A 178 -9.46 -11.29 -27.08
N PHE A 179 -10.68 -11.09 -26.56
CA PHE A 179 -11.13 -9.76 -26.12
C PHE A 179 -10.36 -9.29 -24.88
N ALA A 180 -10.28 -10.15 -23.85
CA ALA A 180 -9.68 -9.79 -22.57
C ALA A 180 -8.20 -9.41 -22.68
N ASP A 181 -7.48 -9.92 -23.67
CA ASP A 181 -6.10 -9.50 -23.99
C ASP A 181 -6.03 -8.01 -24.38
N ILE A 182 -6.94 -7.57 -25.23
CA ILE A 182 -7.04 -6.17 -25.66
C ILE A 182 -7.43 -5.28 -24.48
N GLU A 183 -8.40 -5.73 -23.68
CA GLU A 183 -8.91 -5.01 -22.51
C GLU A 183 -7.83 -4.85 -21.43
N MET A 184 -7.16 -5.94 -21.07
CA MET A 184 -6.08 -5.90 -20.08
C MET A 184 -4.92 -5.01 -20.53
N ALA A 185 -4.55 -5.04 -21.82
CA ALA A 185 -3.53 -4.14 -22.35
C ALA A 185 -3.94 -2.66 -22.26
N ALA A 186 -5.22 -2.35 -22.50
CA ALA A 186 -5.73 -0.98 -22.38
C ALA A 186 -5.76 -0.50 -20.92
N LEU A 187 -6.16 -1.36 -19.97
CA LEU A 187 -6.13 -1.05 -18.54
C LEU A 187 -4.70 -0.87 -18.00
N GLU A 188 -3.75 -1.69 -18.47
CA GLU A 188 -2.33 -1.49 -18.16
C GLU A 188 -1.79 -0.19 -18.75
N GLU A 189 -2.16 0.17 -19.98
CA GLU A 189 -1.78 1.45 -20.61
C GLU A 189 -2.35 2.65 -19.84
N LEU A 190 -3.53 2.52 -19.23
CA LEU A 190 -4.09 3.52 -18.33
C LEU A 190 -3.27 3.66 -17.03
N GLY A 191 -2.53 2.62 -16.64
CA GLY A 191 -1.65 2.60 -15.47
C GLY A 191 -2.08 1.66 -14.35
N LEU A 192 -3.15 0.86 -14.55
CA LEU A 192 -3.54 -0.16 -13.59
C LEU A 192 -2.56 -1.33 -13.59
N TYR A 193 -2.38 -1.94 -12.43
CA TYR A 193 -1.65 -3.19 -12.36
C TYR A 193 -2.50 -4.31 -12.95
N SER A 194 -1.98 -5.08 -13.89
CA SER A 194 -2.71 -6.26 -14.37
C SER A 194 -2.67 -7.37 -13.33
N ARG A 195 -3.80 -8.00 -13.08
CA ARG A 195 -3.90 -9.28 -12.40
C ARG A 195 -4.11 -10.42 -13.40
N GLY A 196 -4.30 -10.11 -14.68
CA GLY A 196 -4.33 -11.06 -15.79
C GLY A 196 -5.74 -11.50 -16.20
N ILE A 197 -5.78 -12.40 -17.18
CA ILE A 197 -6.98 -13.03 -17.71
C ILE A 197 -7.12 -14.40 -17.05
N LYS A 198 -8.25 -14.65 -16.39
CA LYS A 198 -8.40 -15.80 -15.51
C LYS A 198 -9.64 -16.61 -15.83
N THR A 199 -9.55 -17.90 -15.53
CA THR A 199 -10.71 -18.78 -15.39
C THR A 199 -10.92 -19.14 -13.92
N ARG A 200 -12.13 -19.53 -13.54
CA ARG A 200 -12.43 -20.05 -12.22
C ARG A 200 -13.52 -21.10 -12.29
N LEU A 201 -13.32 -22.21 -11.59
CA LEU A 201 -14.26 -23.33 -11.59
C LEU A 201 -14.98 -23.47 -10.25
N GLY A 202 -16.27 -23.79 -10.33
CA GLY A 202 -17.10 -24.21 -9.22
C GLY A 202 -16.79 -25.64 -8.76
N LYS A 203 -17.51 -26.09 -7.73
CA LYS A 203 -17.28 -27.41 -7.11
C LYS A 203 -17.59 -28.58 -8.05
N GLN A 204 -18.46 -28.38 -9.05
CA GLN A 204 -18.86 -29.41 -10.01
C GLN A 204 -18.01 -29.33 -11.30
N GLY A 205 -17.00 -28.45 -11.33
CA GLY A 205 -16.13 -28.23 -12.48
C GLY A 205 -16.77 -27.40 -13.58
N GLU A 206 -17.79 -26.61 -13.27
CA GLU A 206 -18.46 -25.61 -14.12
C GLU A 206 -17.81 -24.23 -13.96
N ASP A 207 -18.10 -23.27 -14.83
CA ASP A 207 -17.68 -21.87 -14.63
C ASP A 207 -18.22 -21.34 -13.29
N TYR A 208 -17.35 -20.77 -12.46
CA TYR A 208 -17.68 -20.30 -11.11
C TYR A 208 -18.65 -19.13 -11.13
N TYR A 209 -18.37 -18.13 -11.97
CA TYR A 209 -19.21 -16.93 -12.10
C TYR A 209 -20.49 -17.30 -12.82
N GLY A 210 -21.62 -17.11 -12.14
CA GLY A 210 -22.93 -17.50 -12.66
C GLY A 210 -23.28 -16.84 -13.98
N ILE A 211 -22.94 -15.55 -14.18
CA ILE A 211 -23.18 -14.86 -15.46
C ILE A 211 -22.44 -15.54 -16.63
N ILE A 212 -21.17 -15.90 -16.44
CA ILE A 212 -20.35 -16.60 -17.44
C ILE A 212 -20.93 -18.00 -17.71
N ARG A 213 -21.24 -18.75 -16.63
CA ARG A 213 -21.82 -20.09 -16.72
C ARG A 213 -23.12 -20.11 -17.50
N HIS A 214 -24.08 -19.27 -17.12
CA HIS A 214 -25.39 -19.21 -17.78
C HIS A 214 -25.28 -18.71 -19.22
N SER A 215 -24.37 -17.78 -19.51
CA SER A 215 -24.11 -17.32 -20.88
C SER A 215 -23.59 -18.47 -21.74
N ARG A 216 -22.59 -19.21 -21.24
CA ARG A 216 -22.03 -20.38 -21.92
C ARG A 216 -23.05 -21.48 -22.14
N GLU A 217 -23.93 -21.76 -21.17
CA GLU A 217 -25.07 -22.69 -21.30
C GLU A 217 -26.02 -22.33 -22.43
N GLN A 218 -26.13 -21.04 -22.75
CA GLN A 218 -26.91 -20.53 -23.86
C GLN A 218 -26.06 -20.29 -25.13
N GLU A 219 -24.80 -20.71 -25.17
CA GLU A 219 -23.88 -20.44 -26.30
C GLU A 219 -23.62 -18.94 -26.57
N LEU A 220 -23.73 -18.09 -25.54
CA LEU A 220 -23.35 -16.67 -25.56
C LEU A 220 -21.97 -16.49 -24.92
N THR A 221 -21.09 -15.73 -25.57
CA THR A 221 -19.79 -15.37 -25.00
C THR A 221 -19.96 -14.23 -24.00
N CYS A 222 -19.40 -14.41 -22.82
CA CYS A 222 -19.40 -13.41 -21.76
C CYS A 222 -18.00 -13.25 -21.17
N VAL A 223 -17.61 -12.00 -20.97
CA VAL A 223 -16.41 -11.60 -20.23
C VAL A 223 -16.85 -10.75 -19.05
N LEU A 224 -16.33 -11.05 -17.87
CA LEU A 224 -16.50 -10.23 -16.67
C LEU A 224 -15.24 -9.42 -16.45
N ILE A 225 -15.37 -8.10 -16.36
CA ILE A 225 -14.27 -7.14 -16.20
C ILE A 225 -14.31 -6.60 -14.77
N GLU A 226 -13.26 -6.86 -14.00
CA GLU A 226 -13.00 -6.26 -12.69
C GLU A 226 -12.02 -5.11 -12.87
N HIS A 227 -12.52 -3.87 -12.94
CA HIS A 227 -11.73 -2.72 -13.40
C HIS A 227 -10.59 -2.35 -12.45
N CYS A 228 -10.84 -2.37 -11.15
CA CYS A 228 -9.84 -2.11 -10.11
C CYS A 228 -10.40 -2.52 -8.74
N HIS A 229 -9.55 -2.53 -7.71
CA HIS A 229 -9.93 -2.70 -6.31
C HIS A 229 -10.33 -1.36 -5.69
N MET A 230 -11.61 -1.22 -5.33
CA MET A 230 -12.13 0.04 -4.77
C MET A 230 -11.59 0.39 -3.37
N ASP A 231 -10.92 -0.57 -2.72
CA ASP A 231 -10.45 -0.52 -1.34
C ASP A 231 -8.93 -0.55 -1.20
N HIS A 232 -8.19 -0.14 -2.23
CA HIS A 232 -6.74 -0.10 -2.19
C HIS A 232 -6.18 1.24 -2.68
N GLU A 233 -5.16 1.76 -2.00
CA GLU A 233 -4.56 3.06 -2.30
C GLU A 233 -3.97 3.17 -3.71
N ASN A 234 -3.31 2.11 -4.20
CA ASN A 234 -2.78 2.04 -5.58
C ASN A 234 -3.86 2.22 -6.67
N ASP A 235 -5.09 1.78 -6.40
CA ASP A 235 -6.18 1.78 -7.39
C ASP A 235 -7.11 2.99 -7.23
N ARG A 236 -7.08 3.63 -6.06
CA ARG A 236 -7.92 4.78 -5.72
C ARG A 236 -7.90 5.89 -6.80
N PRO A 237 -6.76 6.28 -7.39
CA PRO A 237 -6.73 7.29 -8.46
C PRO A 237 -7.59 6.94 -9.69
N PHE A 238 -7.87 5.66 -9.93
CA PHE A 238 -8.64 5.15 -11.07
C PHE A 238 -10.12 4.93 -10.78
N CYS A 239 -10.57 5.00 -9.52
CA CYS A 239 -11.98 4.81 -9.18
C CYS A 239 -12.56 5.92 -8.30
N GLU A 240 -11.78 6.94 -7.96
CA GLU A 240 -12.24 8.06 -7.13
C GLU A 240 -12.94 9.14 -7.96
N GLY A 241 -14.13 8.79 -8.48
CA GLY A 241 -15.04 9.75 -9.07
C GLY A 241 -15.75 9.28 -10.33
N ARG A 242 -16.81 10.03 -10.68
CA ARG A 242 -17.63 9.75 -11.86
C ARG A 242 -16.83 9.79 -13.17
N GLU A 243 -15.91 10.75 -13.31
CA GLU A 243 -15.11 10.90 -14.53
C GLU A 243 -14.26 9.65 -14.79
N GLN A 244 -13.72 9.04 -13.74
CA GLN A 244 -12.95 7.81 -13.81
C GLN A 244 -13.84 6.62 -14.22
N TRP A 245 -15.03 6.48 -13.64
CA TRP A 245 -15.97 5.42 -14.02
C TRP A 245 -16.43 5.54 -15.48
N GLU A 246 -16.66 6.77 -15.95
CA GLU A 246 -16.97 7.03 -17.36
C GLU A 246 -15.74 6.81 -18.27
N THR A 247 -14.52 7.02 -17.76
CA THR A 247 -13.28 6.73 -18.49
C THR A 247 -13.11 5.25 -18.72
N PHE A 248 -13.39 4.41 -17.72
CA PHE A 248 -13.46 2.95 -17.92
C PHE A 248 -14.46 2.60 -19.02
N GLY A 249 -15.69 3.09 -18.95
CA GLY A 249 -16.69 2.74 -19.97
C GLY A 249 -16.27 3.10 -21.40
N ARG A 250 -15.63 4.26 -21.61
CA ARG A 250 -15.09 4.65 -22.94
C ARG A 250 -13.89 3.79 -23.36
N LEU A 251 -13.06 3.36 -22.41
CA LEU A 251 -11.94 2.45 -22.64
C LEU A 251 -12.46 1.08 -23.05
N ASP A 252 -13.40 0.50 -22.31
CA ASP A 252 -14.05 -0.78 -22.62
C ASP A 252 -14.66 -0.75 -24.02
N ALA A 253 -15.39 0.34 -24.35
CA ALA A 253 -15.97 0.54 -25.68
C ALA A 253 -14.91 0.54 -26.79
N THR A 254 -13.75 1.15 -26.54
CA THR A 254 -12.63 1.16 -27.48
C THR A 254 -12.02 -0.24 -27.64
N SER A 255 -11.88 -1.00 -26.56
CA SER A 255 -11.40 -2.40 -26.61
C SER A 255 -12.37 -3.29 -27.38
N VAL A 256 -13.68 -3.13 -27.17
CA VAL A 256 -14.72 -3.84 -27.91
C VAL A 256 -14.66 -3.48 -29.40
N ALA A 257 -14.50 -2.20 -29.73
CA ALA A 257 -14.36 -1.76 -31.11
C ALA A 257 -13.12 -2.33 -31.80
N LYS A 258 -11.99 -2.42 -31.10
CA LYS A 258 -10.77 -3.08 -31.59
C LYS A 258 -10.99 -4.58 -31.80
N TYR A 259 -11.64 -5.26 -30.85
CA TYR A 259 -11.92 -6.69 -30.93
C TYR A 259 -12.82 -7.05 -32.12
N PHE A 260 -13.91 -6.31 -32.32
CA PHE A 260 -14.81 -6.51 -33.45
C PHE A 260 -14.37 -5.81 -34.74
N ARG A 261 -13.23 -5.12 -34.71
CA ARG A 261 -12.64 -4.40 -35.86
C ARG A 261 -13.60 -3.38 -36.47
N LEU A 262 -14.23 -2.61 -35.61
CA LEU A 262 -15.22 -1.60 -35.97
C LEU A 262 -14.56 -0.33 -36.50
N HIS A 263 -15.37 0.50 -37.17
CA HIS A 263 -14.98 1.86 -37.57
C HIS A 263 -16.06 2.86 -37.17
N SER A 264 -15.67 4.12 -37.08
CA SER A 264 -16.57 5.23 -36.78
C SER A 264 -16.13 6.47 -37.53
N ASP A 265 -16.98 6.96 -38.42
CA ASP A 265 -16.75 8.22 -39.14
C ASP A 265 -16.79 9.42 -38.18
N SER A 266 -17.64 9.35 -37.16
CA SER A 266 -17.82 10.44 -36.19
C SER A 266 -16.64 10.60 -35.23
N LEU A 267 -16.01 9.50 -34.84
CA LEU A 267 -14.80 9.48 -34.02
C LEU A 267 -13.51 9.59 -34.85
N GLY A 268 -13.58 9.34 -36.17
CA GLY A 268 -12.43 9.37 -37.06
C GLY A 268 -11.45 8.22 -36.83
N VAL A 269 -11.97 7.05 -36.45
CA VAL A 269 -11.18 5.82 -36.16
C VAL A 269 -11.64 4.66 -37.03
N ASP A 270 -10.70 3.78 -37.39
CA ASP A 270 -10.96 2.56 -38.15
C ASP A 270 -10.05 1.44 -37.63
N TYR A 271 -10.68 0.40 -37.05
CA TYR A 271 -10.01 -0.78 -36.51
C TYR A 271 -10.16 -2.01 -37.40
N SER A 272 -10.57 -1.86 -38.66
CA SER A 272 -10.78 -2.97 -39.62
C SER A 272 -9.57 -3.91 -39.74
N ASP A 273 -8.35 -3.39 -39.58
CA ASP A 273 -7.09 -4.13 -39.64
C ASP A 273 -6.46 -4.39 -38.25
N TYR A 274 -7.18 -4.18 -37.15
CA TYR A 274 -6.63 -4.34 -35.81
C TYR A 274 -6.28 -5.83 -35.53
N PRO A 275 -5.06 -6.13 -35.06
CA PRO A 275 -4.58 -7.49 -34.88
C PRO A 275 -5.13 -8.11 -33.58
N VAL A 276 -6.28 -8.77 -33.67
CA VAL A 276 -6.84 -9.57 -32.57
C VAL A 276 -6.10 -10.91 -32.47
N LEU A 277 -5.73 -11.33 -31.25
CA LEU A 277 -5.09 -12.61 -31.02
C LEU A 277 -5.99 -13.79 -31.47
N ASP A 278 -5.38 -14.73 -32.20
CA ASP A 278 -6.02 -16.00 -32.55
C ASP A 278 -5.78 -17.03 -31.45
N ILE A 279 -6.72 -17.13 -30.52
CA ILE A 279 -6.66 -18.09 -29.41
C ILE A 279 -7.29 -19.42 -29.88
N PRO A 280 -6.53 -20.52 -29.94
CA PRO A 280 -7.10 -21.80 -30.37
C PRO A 280 -8.17 -22.27 -29.39
N ILE A 281 -9.24 -22.87 -29.92
CA ILE A 281 -10.27 -23.50 -29.09
C ILE A 281 -9.61 -24.66 -28.31
N PRO A 282 -9.58 -24.61 -26.97
CA PRO A 282 -8.92 -25.65 -26.19
C PRO A 282 -9.68 -26.97 -26.30
N SER A 283 -8.93 -28.08 -26.37
CA SER A 283 -9.47 -29.45 -26.34
C SER A 283 -9.96 -29.84 -24.95
N ASP A 284 -9.35 -29.24 -23.92
CA ASP A 284 -9.56 -29.54 -22.52
C ASP A 284 -10.05 -28.30 -21.78
N VAL A 285 -10.46 -28.50 -20.53
CA VAL A 285 -10.89 -27.40 -19.66
C VAL A 285 -9.67 -26.58 -19.25
N MET A 286 -9.74 -25.26 -19.44
CA MET A 286 -8.69 -24.33 -19.01
C MET A 286 -8.84 -24.07 -17.51
N ARG A 287 -8.20 -24.92 -16.71
CA ARG A 287 -8.32 -24.92 -15.25
C ARG A 287 -7.55 -23.74 -14.64
N PRO A 288 -8.07 -23.14 -13.55
CA PRO A 288 -7.27 -22.20 -12.77
C PRO A 288 -6.06 -22.91 -12.17
N ASP A 289 -5.00 -22.15 -11.94
CA ASP A 289 -3.91 -22.58 -11.09
C ASP A 289 -4.41 -22.80 -9.66
N THR A 290 -3.96 -23.89 -9.05
CA THR A 290 -4.34 -24.30 -7.69
C THR A 290 -3.12 -24.65 -6.83
N THR A 291 -1.92 -24.40 -7.36
CA THR A 291 -0.65 -24.62 -6.70
C THR A 291 -0.02 -23.31 -6.28
N GLU A 292 0.77 -23.35 -5.21
CA GLU A 292 1.60 -22.23 -4.80
C GLU A 292 2.84 -22.16 -5.72
N PRO A 293 3.51 -20.98 -5.83
CA PRO A 293 4.73 -20.84 -6.61
C PRO A 293 5.76 -21.96 -6.41
N ASP A 294 6.36 -22.44 -7.49
CA ASP A 294 7.38 -23.47 -7.46
C ASP A 294 8.64 -23.05 -6.70
N ILE A 295 8.98 -21.76 -6.79
CA ILE A 295 10.20 -21.19 -6.21
C ILE A 295 9.86 -19.88 -5.51
N CYS A 296 10.38 -19.70 -4.29
CA CYS A 296 10.49 -18.40 -3.65
C CYS A 296 11.74 -18.40 -2.74
N MET A 297 12.73 -17.56 -3.06
CA MET A 297 14.01 -17.50 -2.36
C MET A 297 14.52 -16.07 -2.28
N ILE A 298 15.20 -15.74 -1.20
CA ILE A 298 15.80 -14.42 -1.00
C ILE A 298 17.30 -14.49 -0.70
N GLU A 299 18.02 -13.49 -1.19
CA GLU A 299 19.40 -13.18 -0.82
C GLU A 299 19.51 -11.70 -0.42
N VAL A 300 20.16 -11.42 0.70
CA VAL A 300 20.45 -10.03 1.10
C VAL A 300 21.70 -9.57 0.40
N THR A 301 21.59 -8.52 -0.41
CA THR A 301 22.68 -7.99 -1.23
C THR A 301 23.37 -6.79 -0.59
N ASP A 302 22.67 -6.03 0.24
CA ASP A 302 23.23 -4.90 0.98
C ASP A 302 22.53 -4.70 2.34
N GLN A 303 23.29 -4.19 3.32
CA GLN A 303 22.79 -3.82 4.65
C GLN A 303 23.49 -2.53 5.08
N GLU A 304 22.75 -1.42 5.09
CA GLU A 304 23.25 -0.11 5.49
C GLU A 304 23.04 0.11 7.00
N MET A 305 24.15 0.08 7.72
CA MET A 305 24.16 0.12 9.19
C MET A 305 23.75 1.49 9.74
N GLU A 306 23.86 2.57 8.95
CA GLU A 306 23.55 3.93 9.38
C GLU A 306 22.09 4.34 9.14
N THR A 307 21.40 3.71 8.19
CA THR A 307 20.01 4.06 7.82
C THR A 307 18.98 2.99 8.18
N GLY A 308 19.43 1.75 8.37
CA GLY A 308 18.54 0.60 8.54
C GLY A 308 18.06 -0.01 7.23
N ASP A 309 18.54 0.48 6.08
CA ASP A 309 18.14 -0.04 4.80
C ASP A 309 18.77 -1.41 4.54
N VAL A 310 17.94 -2.36 4.13
CA VAL A 310 18.37 -3.70 3.73
C VAL A 310 17.84 -3.98 2.34
N THR A 311 18.75 -4.22 1.40
CA THR A 311 18.41 -4.57 0.02
C THR A 311 18.38 -6.08 -0.16
N VAL A 312 17.28 -6.57 -0.70
CA VAL A 312 16.98 -7.99 -0.89
C VAL A 312 16.77 -8.25 -2.37
N GLU A 313 17.47 -9.26 -2.88
CA GLU A 313 17.15 -9.90 -4.14
C GLU A 313 16.17 -11.04 -3.88
N LEU A 314 15.00 -10.97 -4.51
CA LEU A 314 13.93 -11.96 -4.43
C LEU A 314 13.84 -12.69 -5.77
N SER A 315 14.04 -14.00 -5.76
CA SER A 315 13.80 -14.87 -6.91
C SER A 315 12.58 -15.74 -6.64
N ALA A 316 11.54 -15.62 -7.46
CA ALA A 316 10.34 -16.43 -7.35
C ALA A 316 9.77 -16.76 -8.73
N VAL A 317 9.22 -17.96 -8.87
CA VAL A 317 8.71 -18.47 -10.13
C VAL A 317 7.50 -19.34 -9.86
N ASP A 318 6.48 -19.17 -10.69
CA ASP A 318 5.32 -20.04 -10.82
C ASP A 318 5.15 -20.32 -12.32
N TYR A 319 5.25 -21.59 -12.73
CA TYR A 319 5.26 -21.93 -14.15
C TYR A 319 3.87 -21.90 -14.81
N ASP A 320 2.80 -21.93 -14.02
CA ASP A 320 1.43 -22.06 -14.51
C ASP A 320 0.76 -20.69 -14.71
N SER A 321 0.99 -19.75 -13.79
CA SER A 321 0.34 -18.44 -13.78
C SER A 321 1.28 -17.25 -13.61
N GLY A 322 2.56 -17.49 -13.31
CA GLY A 322 3.57 -16.45 -13.12
C GLY A 322 3.39 -15.66 -11.82
N MET A 323 4.33 -14.74 -11.57
CA MET A 323 4.34 -13.95 -10.33
C MET A 323 3.50 -12.68 -10.43
N LEU A 324 2.79 -12.36 -9.35
CA LEU A 324 1.86 -11.23 -9.26
C LEU A 324 2.24 -10.23 -8.17
N TYR A 325 2.47 -10.68 -6.94
CA TYR A 325 2.85 -9.79 -5.83
C TYR A 325 3.98 -10.38 -5.00
N TYR A 326 4.51 -9.56 -4.11
CA TYR A 326 5.23 -10.04 -2.94
C TYR A 326 4.88 -9.20 -1.73
N ASP A 327 5.05 -9.75 -0.53
CA ASP A 327 5.18 -8.97 0.69
C ASP A 327 6.33 -9.51 1.55
N TYR A 328 6.75 -8.73 2.52
CA TYR A 328 7.91 -9.07 3.33
C TYR A 328 7.67 -8.82 4.82
N SER A 329 8.47 -9.51 5.61
CA SER A 329 8.56 -9.37 7.06
C SER A 329 10.04 -9.27 7.42
N TYR A 330 10.36 -8.47 8.45
CA TYR A 330 11.68 -8.45 9.08
C TYR A 330 11.66 -9.00 10.51
N ASP A 331 10.51 -9.48 11.00
CA ASP A 331 10.31 -9.95 12.37
C ASP A 331 10.06 -11.46 12.45
N GLY A 332 10.48 -12.21 11.43
CA GLY A 332 10.35 -13.67 11.37
C GLY A 332 8.97 -14.14 10.96
N GLY A 333 8.21 -13.33 10.22
CA GLY A 333 6.87 -13.64 9.74
C GLY A 333 5.77 -13.39 10.77
N ASN A 334 6.05 -12.68 11.86
CA ASN A 334 5.01 -12.30 12.83
C ASN A 334 4.11 -11.19 12.27
N THR A 335 4.71 -10.25 11.53
CA THR A 335 4.00 -9.20 10.80
C THR A 335 4.53 -9.08 9.38
N PHE A 336 3.63 -8.80 8.44
CA PHE A 336 3.96 -8.57 7.04
C PHE A 336 3.55 -7.16 6.63
N PHE A 337 4.38 -6.56 5.79
CA PHE A 337 4.07 -5.30 5.13
C PHE A 337 2.98 -5.48 4.08
N PRO A 338 2.28 -4.40 3.66
CA PRO A 338 1.34 -4.46 2.56
C PRO A 338 1.97 -5.05 1.30
N ARG A 339 1.15 -5.71 0.48
CA ARG A 339 1.62 -6.33 -0.77
C ARG A 339 2.13 -5.27 -1.74
N LEU A 340 3.21 -5.62 -2.42
CA LEU A 340 3.86 -4.84 -3.44
C LEU A 340 3.75 -5.55 -4.78
N ALA A 341 3.70 -4.76 -5.86
CA ALA A 341 3.68 -5.30 -7.21
C ALA A 341 4.98 -6.04 -7.50
N TRP A 342 4.91 -7.20 -8.15
CA TRP A 342 6.10 -7.88 -8.66
C TRP A 342 6.91 -6.98 -9.60
N GLY A 343 6.25 -6.12 -10.37
CA GLY A 343 6.88 -5.21 -11.32
C GLY A 343 6.91 -5.81 -12.72
N ASP A 344 8.10 -5.96 -13.31
CA ASP A 344 8.25 -6.61 -14.60
C ASP A 344 8.04 -8.13 -14.47
N LYS A 345 6.83 -8.59 -14.80
CA LYS A 345 6.43 -10.01 -14.74
C LYS A 345 7.16 -10.90 -15.74
N THR A 346 8.02 -10.36 -16.60
CA THR A 346 8.92 -11.16 -17.45
C THR A 346 10.21 -11.55 -16.73
N GLN A 347 10.48 -11.00 -15.54
CA GLN A 347 11.64 -11.32 -14.72
C GLN A 347 11.27 -12.26 -13.58
N ASP A 348 12.07 -13.31 -13.40
CA ASP A 348 11.97 -14.24 -12.26
C ASP A 348 12.63 -13.69 -10.99
N THR A 349 13.39 -12.60 -11.10
CA THR A 349 14.15 -11.99 -10.01
C THR A 349 13.94 -10.49 -9.97
N ILE A 350 13.67 -9.97 -8.77
CA ILE A 350 13.53 -8.55 -8.49
C ILE A 350 14.39 -8.13 -7.30
N THR A 351 14.61 -6.83 -7.16
CA THR A 351 15.32 -6.27 -6.01
C THR A 351 14.44 -5.22 -5.34
N PHE A 352 14.38 -5.25 -4.02
CA PHE A 352 13.70 -4.25 -3.22
C PHE A 352 14.49 -3.90 -1.97
N THR A 353 14.22 -2.74 -1.39
CA THR A 353 14.85 -2.29 -0.15
C THR A 353 13.77 -2.10 0.91
N MET A 354 14.00 -2.68 2.08
CA MET A 354 13.18 -2.46 3.27
C MET A 354 13.96 -1.63 4.27
N ASN A 355 13.25 -0.85 5.10
CA ASN A 355 13.86 -0.17 6.24
C ASN A 355 13.57 -0.96 7.51
N VAL A 356 14.62 -1.42 8.19
CA VAL A 356 14.52 -2.24 9.39
C VAL A 356 14.92 -1.41 10.61
N PRO A 357 14.08 -1.32 11.66
CA PRO A 357 14.35 -0.53 12.86
C PRO A 357 15.70 -0.86 13.54
N PRO A 358 16.30 0.10 14.27
CA PRO A 358 17.51 -0.18 15.03
C PRO A 358 17.21 -1.06 16.26
N HIS A 359 18.27 -1.65 16.82
CA HIS A 359 18.26 -2.44 18.06
C HIS A 359 17.43 -3.72 18.05
N ILE A 360 16.98 -4.19 16.89
CA ILE A 360 16.38 -5.51 16.70
C ILE A 360 17.33 -6.43 15.91
N ILE A 361 17.15 -7.74 16.04
CA ILE A 361 17.81 -8.73 15.16
C ILE A 361 16.84 -9.02 14.02
N PRO A 362 17.11 -8.57 12.78
CA PRO A 362 16.22 -8.80 11.67
C PRO A 362 16.12 -10.30 11.36
N GLN A 363 14.90 -10.75 11.10
CA GLN A 363 14.57 -12.08 10.61
C GLN A 363 13.69 -11.90 9.37
N ILE A 364 14.35 -11.84 8.22
CA ILE A 364 13.72 -11.50 6.95
C ILE A 364 13.12 -12.73 6.30
N VAL A 365 11.85 -12.61 5.92
CA VAL A 365 11.11 -13.59 5.13
C VAL A 365 10.18 -12.88 4.17
N VAL A 366 9.97 -13.46 3.00
CA VAL A 366 9.17 -12.87 1.91
C VAL A 366 8.17 -13.91 1.42
N ARG A 367 6.94 -13.49 1.09
CA ARG A 367 5.97 -14.33 0.38
C ARG A 367 5.87 -13.84 -1.05
N GLY A 368 6.12 -14.72 -2.01
CA GLY A 368 5.82 -14.48 -3.42
C GLY A 368 4.44 -15.01 -3.76
N TYR A 369 3.60 -14.22 -4.42
CA TYR A 369 2.23 -14.56 -4.80
C TYR A 369 2.11 -14.78 -6.30
N ASN A 370 1.46 -15.85 -6.75
CA ASN A 370 1.19 -16.11 -8.16
C ASN A 370 -0.09 -15.42 -8.67
N GLY A 371 -0.42 -15.65 -9.95
CA GLY A 371 -1.58 -15.09 -10.63
C GLY A 371 -2.93 -15.43 -9.98
N TYR A 372 -3.00 -16.42 -9.08
CA TYR A 372 -4.20 -16.83 -8.37
C TYR A 372 -4.16 -16.53 -6.86
N ASP A 373 -3.29 -15.61 -6.45
CA ASP A 373 -3.11 -15.12 -5.08
C ASP A 373 -2.63 -16.22 -4.08
N LEU A 374 -2.15 -17.36 -4.59
CA LEU A 374 -1.47 -18.40 -3.81
C LEU A 374 -0.01 -18.00 -3.60
N TYR A 375 0.61 -18.42 -2.49
CA TYR A 375 1.95 -17.96 -2.17
C TYR A 375 2.85 -19.03 -1.61
N THR A 376 4.14 -18.83 -1.83
CA THR A 376 5.21 -19.59 -1.19
C THR A 376 6.08 -18.63 -0.38
N GLU A 377 6.42 -19.07 0.82
CA GLU A 377 7.31 -18.35 1.72
C GLU A 377 8.77 -18.67 1.41
N SER A 378 9.63 -17.65 1.43
CA SER A 378 11.05 -17.77 1.15
C SER A 378 11.84 -18.42 2.29
N ASN A 379 13.14 -18.66 2.05
CA ASN A 379 14.08 -18.96 3.13
C ASN A 379 14.18 -17.79 4.14
N LEU A 380 14.30 -18.12 5.43
CA LEU A 380 14.53 -17.14 6.49
C LEU A 380 16.00 -16.65 6.49
N VAL A 381 16.21 -15.35 6.41
CA VAL A 381 17.54 -14.72 6.54
C VAL A 381 17.62 -13.93 7.85
N SER A 382 18.58 -14.26 8.71
CA SER A 382 18.82 -13.50 9.94
C SER A 382 20.08 -12.65 9.82
N LEU A 383 19.96 -11.37 10.15
CA LEU A 383 21.03 -10.38 10.05
C LEU A 383 21.50 -9.92 11.43
N PRO A 384 22.71 -9.34 11.56
CA PRO A 384 23.09 -8.65 12.78
C PRO A 384 22.17 -7.44 13.03
N SER A 385 22.01 -7.09 14.31
CA SER A 385 21.30 -5.87 14.72
C SER A 385 22.03 -4.62 14.26
N MET A 386 21.27 -3.60 13.86
CA MET A 386 21.78 -2.28 13.48
C MET A 386 21.62 -1.31 14.65
N ASP A 387 22.60 -0.42 14.82
CA ASP A 387 22.74 0.45 16.00
C ASP A 387 22.82 1.92 15.58
N TYR A 388 21.82 2.36 14.80
CA TYR A 388 21.66 3.75 14.38
C TYR A 388 20.58 4.44 15.22
N LYS A 389 20.63 5.77 15.30
CA LYS A 389 19.60 6.55 15.98
C LYS A 389 18.49 6.91 15.03
N THR A 390 17.25 6.75 15.47
CA THR A 390 16.10 7.25 14.72
C THR A 390 16.08 8.78 14.71
N GLU A 391 15.35 9.37 13.75
CA GLU A 391 15.15 10.83 13.74
C GLU A 391 14.52 11.33 15.04
N GLU A 392 13.62 10.54 15.65
CA GLU A 392 13.00 10.84 16.94
C GLU A 392 14.02 10.84 18.08
N GLU A 393 14.94 9.87 18.13
CA GLU A 393 16.00 9.82 19.14
C GLU A 393 16.98 10.99 18.98
N ILE A 394 17.35 11.33 17.74
CA ILE A 394 18.19 12.50 17.45
C ILE A 394 17.46 13.78 17.88
N ALA A 395 16.18 13.93 17.55
CA ALA A 395 15.37 15.08 17.95
C ALA A 395 15.23 15.18 19.48
N ALA A 396 15.01 14.06 20.17
CA ALA A 396 14.93 14.01 21.63
C ALA A 396 16.26 14.40 22.29
N GLU A 397 17.39 13.93 21.78
CA GLU A 397 18.71 14.32 22.26
C GLU A 397 19.00 15.81 22.02
N LEU A 398 18.66 16.34 20.84
CA LEU A 398 18.81 17.76 20.52
C LEU A 398 17.93 18.63 21.43
N ALA A 399 16.68 18.23 21.68
CA ALA A 399 15.76 18.92 22.57
C ALA A 399 16.28 18.95 24.02
N GLU A 400 16.84 17.84 24.51
CA GLU A 400 17.44 17.79 25.84
C GLU A 400 18.72 18.64 25.91
N GLN A 401 19.55 18.63 24.88
CA GLN A 401 20.72 19.50 24.79
C GLN A 401 20.33 20.99 24.78
N GLU A 402 19.29 21.36 24.06
CA GLU A 402 18.77 22.73 24.03
C GLU A 402 18.24 23.14 25.40
N LYS A 403 17.52 22.25 26.09
CA LYS A 403 17.01 22.48 27.45
C LYS A 403 18.15 22.66 28.45
N ILE A 404 19.20 21.84 28.38
CA ILE A 404 20.41 21.99 29.22
C ILE A 404 21.11 23.31 28.91
N ALA A 405 21.26 23.68 27.63
CA ALA A 405 21.87 24.94 27.22
C ALA A 405 21.06 26.16 27.69
N ALA A 406 19.73 26.10 27.62
CA ALA A 406 18.84 27.14 28.12
C ALA A 406 18.94 27.30 29.64
N ALA A 407 18.98 26.20 30.39
CA ALA A 407 19.18 26.21 31.84
C ALA A 407 20.55 26.82 32.22
N ALA A 408 21.61 26.49 31.47
CA ALA A 408 22.95 27.06 31.69
C ALA A 408 22.98 28.56 31.41
N ARG A 409 22.32 29.04 30.35
CA ARG A 409 22.19 30.49 30.06
C ARG A 409 21.44 31.22 31.17
N ALA A 410 20.31 30.68 31.63
CA ALA A 410 19.54 31.27 32.73
C ALA A 410 20.36 31.34 34.03
N ALA A 411 21.12 30.31 34.35
CA ALA A 411 22.01 30.31 35.51
C ALA A 411 23.11 31.38 35.39
N ALA A 412 23.73 31.51 34.21
CA ALA A 412 24.76 32.52 33.96
C ALA A 412 24.19 33.96 34.01
N GLU A 413 22.97 34.19 33.52
CA GLU A 413 22.29 35.48 33.66
C GLU A 413 22.00 35.83 35.12
N GLU A 414 21.57 34.84 35.92
CA GLU A 414 21.30 35.04 37.33
C GLU A 414 22.59 35.32 38.12
N GLU A 415 23.67 34.60 37.82
CA GLU A 415 25.00 34.88 38.38
C GLU A 415 25.50 36.28 37.98
N ALA A 416 25.29 36.71 36.73
CA ALA A 416 25.65 38.06 36.28
C ALA A 416 24.86 39.15 37.03
N LYS A 417 23.56 38.94 37.27
CA LYS A 417 22.73 39.86 38.09
C LYS A 417 23.22 39.91 39.53
N GLN A 418 23.53 38.77 40.14
CA GLN A 418 24.06 38.72 41.50
C GLN A 418 25.41 39.44 41.61
N ASN A 419 26.30 39.24 40.63
CA ASN A 419 27.58 39.94 40.57
C ASN A 419 27.41 41.45 40.36
N ALA A 420 26.45 41.89 39.54
CA ALA A 420 26.13 43.30 39.37
C ALA A 420 25.62 43.95 40.68
N VAL A 421 24.73 43.27 41.40
CA VAL A 421 24.22 43.70 42.71
C VAL A 421 25.34 43.73 43.76
N ALA A 422 26.26 42.76 43.74
CA ALA A 422 27.42 42.74 44.62
C ALA A 422 28.37 43.92 44.34
N LEU A 423 28.57 44.26 43.06
CA LEU A 423 29.36 45.43 42.65
C LEU A 423 28.71 46.74 43.11
N GLU A 424 27.39 46.87 42.93
CA GLU A 424 26.63 48.06 43.33
C GLU A 424 26.65 48.25 44.86
N ASN A 425 26.53 47.17 45.62
CA ASN A 425 26.66 47.18 47.07
C ASN A 425 28.08 47.51 47.54
N GLN A 426 29.13 47.09 46.83
CA GLN A 426 30.51 47.51 47.11
C GLN A 426 30.72 49.00 46.82
N SER A 427 30.17 49.53 45.72
CA SER A 427 30.20 50.97 45.42
C SER A 427 29.41 51.81 46.42
N ALA A 428 28.29 51.30 46.95
CA ALA A 428 27.51 51.96 48.00
C ALA A 428 28.26 52.00 49.35
N LYS A 429 28.97 50.91 49.70
CA LYS A 429 29.79 50.84 50.92
C LYS A 429 31.01 51.76 50.88
N HIS A 430 31.45 52.17 49.69
CA HIS A 430 32.53 53.15 49.52
C HIS A 430 32.05 54.61 49.69
N ARG A 431 30.73 54.84 49.75
CA ARG A 431 30.11 56.17 49.81
C ARG A 431 29.81 56.68 51.24
N GLU A 432 30.03 55.84 52.26
CA GLU A 432 29.87 56.18 53.68
C GLU A 432 31.16 55.87 54.46
N LEU A 433 32.13 56.79 54.47
CA LEU A 433 33.19 56.98 55.49
C LEU A 433 33.92 58.31 55.19
N PRO A 434 34.38 59.08 56.21
CA PRO A 434 34.91 60.43 56.04
C PRO A 434 36.40 60.47 55.66
N GLU A 435 36.81 61.61 55.10
CA GLU A 435 38.15 61.94 54.60
C GLU A 435 39.30 61.45 55.49
N LYS A 436 40.26 60.73 54.89
CA LYS A 436 41.68 60.96 55.15
C LYS A 436 42.63 60.39 54.07
N GLU A 437 43.47 61.32 53.62
CA GLU A 437 44.84 61.23 53.09
C GLU A 437 45.10 60.52 51.75
N GLU A 438 45.77 61.28 50.89
CA GLU A 438 46.17 61.01 49.51
C GLU A 438 46.99 59.72 49.34
N GLU A 439 46.57 58.86 48.42
CA GLU A 439 47.50 58.09 47.59
C GLU A 439 47.12 58.29 46.12
N THR A 440 48.03 58.92 45.40
CA THR A 440 47.95 59.17 43.96
C THR A 440 47.83 57.85 43.19
N GLU A 441 46.68 57.61 42.56
CA GLU A 441 46.54 56.61 41.50
C GLU A 441 47.46 57.00 40.34
N LYS A 442 48.44 56.14 40.04
CA LYS A 442 49.28 56.28 38.85
C LYS A 442 48.42 55.94 37.63
N GLU A 443 48.13 56.95 36.82
CA GLU A 443 47.63 56.76 35.46
C GLU A 443 48.50 55.73 34.71
N PRO A 444 47.90 54.82 33.93
CA PRO A 444 48.64 53.86 33.13
C PRO A 444 49.51 54.65 32.14
N THR A 445 50.81 54.62 32.38
CA THR A 445 51.78 55.33 31.53
C THR A 445 51.73 54.69 30.14
N ILE A 446 51.88 55.49 29.08
CA ILE A 446 51.94 55.03 27.67
C ILE A 446 52.86 53.81 27.49
N THR A 447 53.89 53.67 28.34
CA THR A 447 54.77 52.51 28.37
C THR A 447 54.06 51.19 28.70
N TYR A 448 53.07 51.17 29.61
CA TYR A 448 52.27 49.98 29.93
C TYR A 448 51.43 49.54 28.73
N PHE A 449 50.75 50.48 28.07
CA PHE A 449 50.00 50.24 26.84
C PHE A 449 50.90 49.71 25.72
N LEU A 450 52.09 50.31 25.53
CA LEU A 450 53.06 49.84 24.55
C LEU A 450 53.61 48.43 24.87
N THR A 451 53.81 48.07 26.15
CA THR A 451 54.19 46.70 26.52
C THR A 451 53.11 45.69 26.21
N VAL A 452 51.83 46.00 26.46
CA VAL A 452 50.71 45.11 26.11
C VAL A 452 50.61 44.94 24.59
N CYS A 453 50.75 46.03 23.83
CA CYS A 453 50.80 45.95 22.37
C CYS A 453 51.98 45.11 21.85
N LEU A 454 53.17 45.25 22.44
CA LEU A 454 54.35 44.45 22.07
C LEU A 454 54.13 42.96 22.33
N VAL A 455 53.52 42.60 23.47
CA VAL A 455 53.19 41.20 23.80
C VAL A 455 52.19 40.62 22.81
N CYS A 456 51.15 41.38 22.44
CA CYS A 456 50.19 40.96 21.42
C CYS A 456 50.84 40.76 20.04
N VAL A 457 51.74 41.66 19.62
CA VAL A 457 52.48 41.52 18.35
C VAL A 457 53.38 40.29 18.37
N LEU A 458 54.09 40.03 19.47
CA LEU A 458 54.94 38.86 19.61
C LEU A 458 54.15 37.54 19.57
N LEU A 459 52.95 37.51 20.15
CA LEU A 459 52.05 36.36 20.07
C LEU A 459 51.59 36.09 18.64
N VAL A 460 51.18 37.13 17.91
CA VAL A 460 50.75 37.01 16.50
C VAL A 460 51.92 36.56 15.60
N VAL A 461 53.13 37.10 15.81
CA VAL A 461 54.33 36.68 15.08
C VAL A 461 54.70 35.22 15.39
N SER A 462 54.53 34.78 16.64
CA SER A 462 54.79 33.39 17.03
C SER A 462 53.81 32.40 16.36
N LEU A 463 52.53 32.79 16.25
CA LEU A 463 51.49 32.02 15.55
C LEU A 463 51.75 31.98 14.03
N ALA A 464 52.17 33.10 13.43
CA ALA A 464 52.52 33.14 12.01
C ALA A 464 53.76 32.27 11.69
N LEU A 465 54.79 32.28 12.55
CA LEU A 465 55.98 31.44 12.39
C LEU A 465 55.67 29.95 12.57
N SER A 466 54.79 29.58 13.51
CA SER A 466 54.36 28.19 13.69
C SER A 466 53.58 27.68 12.47
N MET A 467 52.67 28.49 11.92
CA MET A 467 51.95 28.18 10.68
C MET A 467 52.89 28.01 9.48
N ALA A 468 53.90 28.90 9.34
CA ALA A 468 54.87 28.82 8.26
C ALA A 468 55.76 27.56 8.34
N LEU A 469 56.13 27.12 9.55
CA LEU A 469 56.87 25.88 9.78
C LEU A 469 56.03 24.64 9.46
N ILE A 470 54.75 24.63 9.84
CA ILE A 470 53.80 23.56 9.52
C ILE A 470 53.64 23.42 8.00
N LEU A 471 53.45 24.54 7.29
CA LEU A 471 53.31 24.55 5.82
C LEU A 471 54.59 24.13 5.08
N ARG A 472 55.78 24.46 5.61
CA ARG A 472 57.08 23.98 5.07
C ARG A 472 57.28 22.47 5.28
N SER A 473 56.81 21.91 6.40
CA SER A 473 56.89 20.47 6.69
C SER A 473 55.99 19.64 5.76
N GLY A 474 54.79 20.14 5.44
CA GLY A 474 53.84 19.51 4.52
C GLY A 474 54.33 19.43 3.07
N LYS A 475 55.06 20.45 2.58
CA LYS A 475 55.65 20.44 1.24
C LYS A 475 56.83 19.45 1.11
N ARG A 476 57.61 19.21 2.18
CA ARG A 476 58.68 18.19 2.19
C ARG A 476 58.12 16.75 2.21
N GLY A 477 56.98 16.52 2.85
CA GLY A 477 56.29 15.22 2.86
C GLY A 477 55.75 14.80 1.48
N LYS A 478 55.14 15.73 0.74
CA LYS A 478 54.61 15.47 -0.61
C LYS A 478 55.72 15.18 -1.64
N HIS A 479 56.90 15.79 -1.51
CA HIS A 479 58.05 15.49 -2.38
C HIS A 479 58.69 14.12 -2.10
N ARG A 480 58.71 13.66 -0.84
CA ARG A 480 59.25 12.34 -0.46
C ARG A 480 58.33 11.18 -0.89
N LYS A 481 56.99 11.38 -0.86
CA LYS A 481 56.01 10.41 -1.39
C LYS A 481 56.05 10.29 -2.92
N ARG A 482 56.22 11.40 -3.67
CA ARG A 482 56.38 11.37 -5.14
C ARG A 482 57.67 10.67 -5.60
N ARG A 483 58.79 10.80 -4.86
CA ARG A 483 60.05 10.08 -5.16
C ARG A 483 59.99 8.57 -4.86
N ARG A 484 59.20 8.13 -3.87
CA ARG A 484 59.01 6.70 -3.56
C ARG A 484 58.13 5.98 -4.60
N ARG A 485 57.10 6.63 -5.16
CA ARG A 485 56.27 6.06 -6.24
C ARG A 485 57.01 5.90 -7.58
N ARG A 486 58.09 6.66 -7.85
CA ARG A 486 58.93 6.51 -9.05
C ARG A 486 60.02 5.43 -8.96
N ARG A 487 60.26 4.84 -7.78
CA ARG A 487 61.29 3.79 -7.57
C ARG A 487 60.72 2.38 -7.38
N ARG A 488 59.40 2.21 -7.49
CA ARG A 488 58.70 0.91 -7.50
C ARG A 488 57.96 0.74 -8.84
N LYS A 489 58.75 0.65 -9.90
CA LYS A 489 58.48 -0.01 -11.19
C LYS A 489 59.82 -0.67 -11.51
N PRO A 490 59.91 -2.00 -11.52
CA PRO A 490 59.44 -2.80 -12.64
C PRO A 490 58.08 -3.43 -12.37
#